data_AF-A0A1H0P315-F1
#
_entry.id   AF-A0A1H0P315-F1
#
_cell.length_a   1.000
_cell.length_b   1.000
_cell.length_c   1.000
_cell.angle_alpha   90.00
_cell.angle_beta   90.00
_cell.angle_gamma   90.00
#
_symmetry.space_group_name_H-M   'P 1'
#
loop_
_entity.id
_entity.type
_entity.pdbx_description
1 polymer ?
#
loop_
_entity_poly.entity_id
_entity_poly.type
_entity_poly.pdbx_seq_one_letter_code
_entity_poly.pdbx_strand_id
1 'polypeptide(L)'
;MPGQVPDRTHWKIQGNVTRDAQLFRAVLEGEDRAEFEREFRQALTRVSEDFDTSHIDHVLNRWWGHAGMTAQPITDDERDAIERADRGDPSKFWTLDTDQTFWKRDENGDLWRSDENGTYRETESGLRTDD
;
A
#
# COMPACT_ATOMS: atom_id res chain seq x y z
N MET A 1 -4.81 -14.43 25.25
CA MET A 1 -4.77 -13.04 24.77
C MET A 1 -4.96 -13.07 23.27
N PRO A 2 -6.15 -12.80 22.71
CA PRO A 2 -6.32 -12.74 21.26
C PRO A 2 -5.62 -11.49 20.73
N GLY A 3 -4.71 -11.69 19.76
CA GLY A 3 -3.97 -10.62 19.10
C GLY A 3 -4.94 -9.65 18.43
N GLN A 4 -4.89 -8.40 18.85
CA GLN A 4 -5.63 -7.31 18.24
C GLN A 4 -5.16 -7.18 16.79
N VAL A 5 -5.99 -7.63 15.85
CA VAL A 5 -5.79 -7.37 14.43
C VAL A 5 -5.91 -5.86 14.26
N PRO A 6 -4.85 -5.15 13.84
CA PRO A 6 -4.89 -3.70 13.73
C PRO A 6 -5.94 -3.27 12.69
N ASP A 7 -6.57 -2.13 12.97
CA ASP A 7 -7.61 -1.52 12.14
C ASP A 7 -7.19 -1.44 10.66
N ARG A 8 -8.01 -2.03 9.79
CA ARG A 8 -7.68 -2.29 8.37
C ARG A 8 -7.74 -1.02 7.50
N THR A 9 -8.04 0.14 8.07
CA THR A 9 -8.32 1.38 7.33
C THR A 9 -7.10 2.30 7.27
N HIS A 10 -6.20 2.24 8.26
CA HIS A 10 -5.17 3.27 8.46
C HIS A 10 -3.85 3.08 7.69
N TRP A 11 -3.62 1.94 7.03
CA TRP A 11 -2.35 1.62 6.37
C TRP A 11 -2.38 1.77 4.84
N LYS A 12 -3.51 2.22 4.28
CA LYS A 12 -3.77 2.16 2.83
C LYS A 12 -2.92 3.09 1.96
N ILE A 13 -2.16 4.03 2.52
CA ILE A 13 -1.19 4.84 1.75
C ILE A 13 0.08 5.07 2.57
N GLN A 14 0.81 4.00 2.90
CA GLN A 14 2.26 4.08 3.02
C GLN A 14 2.81 2.79 2.43
N GLY A 15 3.77 2.90 1.51
CA GLY A 15 4.45 1.80 0.81
C GLY A 15 5.32 0.94 1.72
N ASN A 16 4.82 0.58 2.90
CA ASN A 16 5.51 -0.13 3.94
C ASN A 16 4.59 -1.22 4.54
N VAL A 17 4.11 -2.13 3.69
CA VAL A 17 3.75 -3.45 4.20
C VAL A 17 5.04 -4.02 4.78
N THR A 18 5.18 -4.02 6.10
CA THR A 18 6.34 -4.63 6.75
C THR A 18 6.51 -6.06 6.19
N ARG A 19 7.71 -6.40 5.71
CA ARG A 19 8.11 -7.78 5.33
C ARG A 19 8.03 -8.67 6.56
N ASP A 20 6.83 -9.08 6.91
CA ASP A 20 6.56 -9.80 8.14
C ASP A 20 5.86 -11.13 7.83
N ALA A 21 6.47 -12.21 8.31
CA ALA A 21 5.98 -13.56 8.07
C ALA A 21 4.63 -13.84 8.75
N GLN A 22 4.32 -13.20 9.89
CA GLN A 22 3.04 -13.36 10.56
C GLN A 22 1.93 -12.67 9.77
N LEU A 23 2.21 -11.49 9.22
CA LEU A 23 1.30 -10.80 8.33
C LEU A 23 1.02 -11.64 7.09
N PHE A 24 2.04 -12.20 6.45
CA PHE A 24 1.86 -13.03 5.25
C PHE A 24 1.04 -14.28 5.54
N ARG A 25 1.32 -14.95 6.67
CA ARG A 25 0.54 -16.10 7.13
C ARG A 25 -0.93 -15.76 7.40
N ALA A 26 -1.23 -14.55 7.87
CA ALA A 26 -2.58 -14.11 8.20
C ALA A 26 -3.39 -13.68 6.98
N VAL A 27 -2.74 -13.19 5.92
CA VAL A 27 -3.43 -12.67 4.72
C VAL A 27 -3.51 -13.71 3.60
N LEU A 28 -2.52 -14.58 3.47
CA LEU A 28 -2.54 -15.66 2.47
C LEU A 28 -3.52 -16.75 2.91
N GLU A 29 -4.21 -17.33 1.94
CA GLU A 29 -5.19 -18.39 2.15
C GLU A 29 -4.91 -19.61 1.26
N GLY A 30 -5.52 -20.75 1.59
CA GLY A 30 -5.47 -21.96 0.76
C GLY A 30 -4.06 -22.44 0.43
N GLU A 31 -3.83 -22.72 -0.86
CA GLU A 31 -2.56 -23.25 -1.38
C GLU A 31 -1.41 -22.24 -1.24
N ASP A 32 -1.68 -20.94 -1.39
CA ASP A 32 -0.66 -19.89 -1.27
C ASP A 32 -0.10 -19.82 0.15
N ARG A 33 -0.96 -19.95 1.17
CA ARG A 33 -0.50 -20.02 2.57
C ARG A 33 0.36 -21.26 2.80
N ALA A 34 -0.08 -22.41 2.30
CA ALA A 34 0.64 -23.67 2.47
C ALA A 34 2.01 -23.64 1.80
N GLU A 35 2.09 -23.03 0.62
CA GLU A 35 3.33 -22.86 -0.12
C GLU A 35 4.29 -21.90 0.57
N PHE A 36 3.80 -20.73 0.99
CA PHE A 36 4.58 -19.77 1.78
C PHE A 36 5.15 -20.41 3.05
N GLU A 37 4.32 -21.10 3.84
CA GLU A 37 4.77 -21.75 5.08
C GLU A 37 5.82 -22.85 4.83
N ARG A 38 5.72 -23.56 3.70
CA ARG A 38 6.70 -24.58 3.30
C ARG A 38 8.04 -23.94 2.96
N GLU A 39 8.04 -22.90 2.12
CA GLU A 39 9.26 -22.19 1.72
C GLU A 39 9.91 -21.48 2.90
N PHE A 40 9.12 -20.84 3.76
CA PHE A 40 9.62 -20.16 4.95
C PHE A 40 10.27 -21.15 5.93
N ARG A 41 9.66 -22.33 6.13
CA ARG A 41 10.26 -23.39 6.95
C ARG A 41 11.57 -23.91 6.36
N GLN A 42 11.64 -24.06 5.03
CA GLN A 42 12.88 -24.45 4.36
C GLN A 42 13.98 -23.39 4.53
N ALA A 43 13.63 -22.11 4.43
CA ALA A 43 14.57 -21.02 4.69
C ALA A 43 15.10 -21.06 6.12
N LEU A 44 14.24 -21.26 7.12
CA LEU A 44 14.65 -21.42 8.53
C LEU A 44 15.60 -22.61 8.72
N THR A 45 15.35 -23.74 8.04
CA THR A 45 16.28 -24.88 8.06
C THR A 45 17.65 -24.48 7.50
N ARG A 46 17.72 -23.79 6.36
CA ARG A 46 19.00 -23.33 5.81
C ARG A 46 19.74 -22.37 6.74
N VAL A 47 19.04 -21.40 7.32
CA VAL A 47 19.62 -20.49 8.33
C VAL A 47 20.19 -21.27 9.51
N SER A 48 19.56 -22.38 9.92
CA SER A 48 20.10 -23.20 11.01
C SER A 48 21.39 -23.96 10.63
N GLU A 49 21.63 -24.16 9.34
CA GLU A 49 22.80 -24.86 8.80
C GLU A 49 23.97 -23.91 8.53
N ASP A 50 23.70 -22.73 7.95
CA ASP A 50 24.72 -21.79 7.46
C ASP A 50 24.73 -20.42 8.17
N PHE A 51 23.76 -20.16 9.06
CA PHE A 51 23.55 -18.90 9.77
C PHE A 51 23.32 -17.67 8.87
N ASP A 52 23.04 -17.88 7.57
CA ASP A 52 22.74 -16.80 6.64
C ASP A 52 21.25 -16.47 6.67
N THR A 53 20.90 -15.28 7.20
CA THR A 53 19.50 -14.84 7.24
C THR A 53 18.96 -14.37 5.89
N SER A 54 19.81 -14.24 4.86
CA SER A 54 19.39 -13.83 3.51
C SER A 54 18.37 -14.78 2.89
N HIS A 55 18.37 -16.06 3.29
CA HIS A 55 17.35 -17.04 2.90
C HIS A 55 15.93 -16.62 3.31
N ILE A 56 15.80 -15.98 4.48
CA ILE A 56 14.52 -15.48 4.99
C ILE A 56 14.09 -14.25 4.18
N ASP A 57 15.00 -13.29 3.98
CA ASP A 57 14.74 -12.10 3.18
C ASP A 57 14.31 -12.43 1.75
N HIS A 58 14.92 -13.46 1.14
CA HIS A 58 14.55 -13.91 -0.20
C HIS A 58 13.11 -14.41 -0.27
N VAL A 59 12.68 -15.23 0.70
CA VAL A 59 11.29 -15.73 0.77
C VAL A 59 10.33 -14.57 1.02
N LEU A 60 10.63 -13.69 1.98
CA LEU A 60 9.78 -12.53 2.26
C LEU A 60 9.66 -11.59 1.05
N ASN A 61 10.75 -11.37 0.30
CA ASN A 61 10.69 -10.51 -0.87
C ASN A 61 9.91 -11.13 -2.03
N ARG A 62 10.02 -12.45 -2.23
CA ARG A 62 9.24 -13.19 -3.24
C ARG A 62 7.74 -13.10 -2.97
N TRP A 63 7.34 -13.28 -1.71
CA TRP A 63 5.93 -13.32 -1.33
C TRP A 63 5.30 -11.95 -1.06
N TRP A 64 6.11 -10.88 -0.96
CA TRP A 64 5.60 -9.53 -0.71
C TRP A 64 4.49 -9.14 -1.68
N GLY A 65 4.74 -9.20 -2.99
CA GLY A 65 3.79 -8.71 -3.99
C GLY A 65 2.43 -9.40 -3.87
N HIS A 66 2.45 -10.72 -3.68
CA HIS A 66 1.25 -11.54 -3.56
C HIS A 66 0.50 -11.29 -2.23
N ALA A 67 1.24 -11.20 -1.13
CA ALA A 67 0.66 -10.86 0.18
C ALA A 67 0.07 -9.45 0.18
N GLY A 68 0.74 -8.49 -0.46
CA GLY A 68 0.28 -7.12 -0.63
C GLY A 68 -1.04 -7.05 -1.39
N MET A 69 -1.15 -7.72 -2.54
CA MET A 69 -2.38 -7.77 -3.34
C MET A 69 -3.51 -8.52 -2.63
N THR A 70 -3.21 -9.59 -1.90
CA THR A 70 -4.23 -10.33 -1.13
C THR A 70 -4.73 -9.53 0.06
N ALA A 71 -3.84 -8.79 0.74
CA ALA A 71 -4.19 -7.93 1.86
C ALA A 71 -4.93 -6.65 1.43
N GLN A 72 -4.62 -6.14 0.22
CA GLN A 72 -5.26 -4.99 -0.42
C GLN A 72 -5.79 -5.38 -1.78
N PRO A 73 -6.93 -6.08 -1.85
CA PRO A 73 -7.60 -6.24 -3.13
C PRO A 73 -7.94 -4.85 -3.66
N ILE A 74 -7.60 -4.61 -4.94
CA ILE A 74 -7.96 -3.38 -5.63
C ILE A 74 -9.48 -3.20 -5.52
N THR A 75 -9.93 -2.06 -5.00
CA THR A 75 -11.35 -1.74 -4.87
C THR A 75 -11.95 -1.38 -6.22
N ASP A 76 -13.27 -1.40 -6.34
CA ASP A 76 -13.95 -0.94 -7.56
C ASP A 76 -13.65 0.54 -7.84
N ASP A 77 -13.55 1.37 -6.80
CA ASP A 77 -13.16 2.79 -6.93
C ASP A 77 -11.73 2.95 -7.46
N GLU A 78 -10.79 2.13 -6.98
CA GLU A 78 -9.40 2.13 -7.45
C GLU A 78 -9.31 1.63 -8.91
N ARG A 79 -10.12 0.62 -9.29
CA ARG A 79 -10.25 0.16 -10.68
C ARG A 79 -10.79 1.25 -11.60
N ASP A 80 -11.87 1.92 -11.19
CA ASP A 80 -12.51 3.00 -11.93
C ASP A 80 -11.57 4.20 -12.07
N ALA A 81 -10.79 4.52 -11.03
CA ALA A 81 -9.71 5.51 -11.13
C ALA A 81 -8.68 5.13 -12.21
N ILE A 82 -8.15 3.90 -12.19
CA ILE A 82 -7.18 3.41 -13.18
C ILE A 82 -7.77 3.50 -14.60
N GLU A 83 -9.00 3.03 -14.81
CA GLU A 83 -9.65 3.07 -16.13
C GLU A 83 -9.87 4.51 -16.64
N ARG A 84 -10.15 5.48 -15.75
CA ARG A 84 -10.20 6.89 -16.12
C ARG A 84 -8.83 7.44 -16.50
N ALA A 85 -7.79 7.14 -15.73
CA ALA A 85 -6.44 7.59 -16.07
C ALA A 85 -5.94 7.02 -17.40
N ASP A 86 -6.23 5.75 -17.69
CA ASP A 86 -5.90 5.13 -18.99
C ASP A 86 -6.63 5.82 -20.16
N ARG A 87 -7.80 6.42 -19.90
CA ARG A 87 -8.54 7.26 -20.86
C ARG A 87 -8.10 8.73 -20.87
N GLY A 88 -7.10 9.10 -20.08
CA GLY A 88 -6.56 10.45 -19.99
C GLY A 88 -7.26 11.38 -18.99
N ASP A 89 -8.08 10.84 -18.09
CA ASP A 89 -8.71 11.59 -17.00
C ASP A 89 -8.02 11.27 -15.65
N PRO A 90 -7.09 12.14 -15.19
CA PRO A 90 -6.37 11.95 -13.94
C PRO A 90 -7.15 12.46 -12.71
N SER A 91 -8.43 12.80 -12.82
CA SER A 91 -9.19 13.47 -11.76
C SER A 91 -9.30 12.71 -10.44
N LYS A 92 -9.03 11.41 -10.44
CA LYS A 92 -8.99 10.56 -9.23
C LYS A 92 -7.60 10.44 -8.62
N PHE A 93 -6.55 10.89 -9.30
CA PHE A 93 -5.17 10.79 -8.85
C PHE A 93 -4.63 12.11 -8.28
N TRP A 94 -3.80 11.97 -7.25
CA TRP A 94 -2.95 13.04 -6.79
C TRP A 94 -1.63 13.01 -7.57
N THR A 95 -1.19 14.18 -8.03
CA THR A 95 0.11 14.41 -8.63
C THR A 95 1.07 14.86 -7.53
N LEU A 96 2.19 14.17 -7.40
CA LEU A 96 3.28 14.56 -6.51
C LEU A 96 4.20 15.53 -7.24
N ASP A 97 4.40 16.72 -6.68
CA ASP A 97 5.41 17.67 -7.13
C ASP A 97 6.76 17.40 -6.42
N THR A 98 7.83 18.03 -6.92
CA THR A 98 9.21 17.86 -6.48
C THR A 98 9.42 18.31 -5.02
N ASP A 99 8.58 19.22 -4.53
CA ASP A 99 8.59 19.75 -3.17
C ASP A 99 7.79 18.90 -2.18
N GLN A 100 7.35 17.70 -2.58
CA GLN A 100 6.45 16.81 -1.82
C GLN A 100 5.02 17.34 -1.63
N THR A 101 4.65 18.42 -2.33
CA THR A 101 3.26 18.87 -2.38
C THR A 101 2.46 17.97 -3.30
N PHE A 102 1.31 17.51 -2.84
CA PHE A 102 0.36 16.76 -3.65
C PHE A 102 -0.72 17.67 -4.20
N TRP A 103 -1.04 17.50 -5.48
CA TRP A 103 -2.06 18.26 -6.18
C TRP A 103 -3.09 17.34 -6.83
N LYS A 104 -4.37 17.72 -6.79
CA LYS A 104 -5.43 16.99 -7.48
C LYS A 104 -6.45 17.97 -8.04
N ARG A 105 -6.85 17.77 -9.30
CA ARG A 105 -8.03 18.44 -9.85
C ARG A 105 -9.18 17.44 -9.86
N ASP A 106 -10.28 17.74 -9.18
CA ASP A 106 -11.43 16.83 -9.16
C ASP A 106 -12.34 16.98 -10.40
N GLU A 107 -13.39 16.17 -10.45
CA GLU A 107 -14.35 16.11 -11.57
C GLU A 107 -15.14 17.42 -11.76
N ASN A 108 -15.23 18.28 -10.73
CA ASN A 108 -15.86 19.59 -10.82
C ASN A 108 -14.88 20.67 -11.31
N GLY A 109 -13.61 20.31 -11.52
CA GLY A 109 -12.55 21.22 -11.91
C GLY A 109 -11.88 21.92 -10.71
N ASP A 110 -12.23 21.57 -9.47
CA ASP A 110 -11.65 22.18 -8.28
C ASP A 110 -10.23 21.66 -8.02
N LEU A 111 -9.32 22.58 -7.70
CA LEU A 111 -7.93 22.25 -7.40
C LEU A 111 -7.76 22.05 -5.90
N TRP A 112 -7.13 20.94 -5.53
CA TRP A 112 -6.83 20.55 -4.18
C TRP A 112 -5.33 20.41 -4.00
N ARG A 113 -4.83 20.90 -2.87
CA ARG A 113 -3.43 20.81 -2.43
C ARG A 113 -3.37 20.02 -1.13
N SER A 114 -2.38 19.15 -0.98
CA SER A 114 -2.08 18.48 0.28
C SER A 114 -0.59 18.54 0.56
N ASP A 115 -0.22 19.02 1.74
CA ASP A 115 1.16 19.09 2.23
C ASP A 115 1.22 18.79 3.74
N GLU A 116 2.37 19.03 4.38
CA GLU A 116 2.60 18.79 5.80
C GLU A 116 1.59 19.50 6.73
N ASN A 117 0.94 20.58 6.27
CA ASN A 117 -0.01 21.35 7.05
C ASN A 117 -1.45 20.82 6.92
N GLY A 118 -1.74 20.01 5.90
CA GLY A 118 -3.07 19.44 5.66
C GLY A 118 -3.51 19.54 4.21
N THR A 119 -4.80 19.31 3.99
CA THR A 119 -5.43 19.32 2.66
C THR A 119 -6.38 20.48 2.50
N TYR A 120 -6.19 21.28 1.44
CA TYR A 120 -6.92 22.52 1.20
C TYR A 120 -7.41 22.61 -0.24
N ARG A 121 -8.55 23.26 -0.45
CA ARG A 121 -9.04 23.63 -1.78
C ARG A 121 -8.42 24.96 -2.18
N GLU A 122 -7.73 25.00 -3.31
CA GLU A 122 -7.30 26.24 -3.93
C GLU A 122 -8.44 26.83 -4.76
N THR A 123 -8.85 28.04 -4.40
CA THR A 123 -9.69 28.88 -5.26
C THR A 123 -8.77 29.88 -5.98
N GLU A 124 -9.14 30.35 -7.18
CA GLU A 124 -8.34 31.29 -8.00
C GLU A 124 -7.90 32.58 -7.27
N SER A 125 -8.42 32.84 -6.08
CA SER A 125 -7.94 33.87 -5.17
C SER A 125 -7.06 33.21 -4.11
N GLY A 126 -5.75 33.26 -4.32
CA GLY A 126 -4.75 32.66 -3.43
C GLY A 126 -5.07 32.87 -1.96
N LEU A 127 -5.04 31.76 -1.23
CA LEU A 127 -5.15 31.65 0.21
C LEU A 127 -6.48 32.11 0.83
N ARG A 128 -7.34 31.15 1.15
CA ARG A 128 -8.21 31.30 2.33
C ARG A 128 -8.46 29.95 3.01
N THR A 129 -7.90 29.84 4.21
CA THR A 129 -8.39 29.02 5.31
C THR A 129 -9.87 29.33 5.58
N ASP A 130 -10.62 28.33 6.04
CA ASP A 130 -11.73 28.38 7.03
C ASP A 130 -12.44 27.00 6.94
N ASP A 131 -12.91 26.33 7.98
CA ASP A 131 -13.01 26.48 9.45
C ASP A 131 -13.24 25.04 9.98
#